data_AF-A0A833E2E2-F1
#
_entry.id   AF-A0A833E2E2-F1
#
_cell.length_a   1.000
_cell.length_b   1.000
_cell.length_c   1.000
_cell.angle_alpha   90.00
_cell.angle_beta   90.00
_cell.angle_gamma   90.00
#
_symmetry.space_group_name_H-M   'P 1'
#
loop_
_entity.id
_entity.type
_entity.pdbx_description
1 polymer ?
#
loop_
_entity_poly.entity_id
_entity_poly.type
_entity_poly.pdbx_seq_one_letter_code
_entity_poly.pdbx_strand_id
1 'polypeptide(L)'
;MKGIARLLILRGCESRIVNVLVIAFQQLEKLKFAVIGAGKIGTAIIRSLIDCGVTQIVGTGRREDTLENIRRLGVKATRDNRWAASWANIIVVSVKPHHLIEIV
;
A
#
# COMPACT_ATOMS: atom_id res chain seq x y z
N MET A 1 7.12 12.06 -9.45
CA MET A 1 6.11 12.88 -10.17
C MET A 1 5.95 12.47 -11.65
N LYS A 2 5.86 11.17 -12.01
CA LYS A 2 5.70 10.74 -13.43
C LYS A 2 4.42 9.93 -13.76
N GLY A 3 3.65 9.48 -12.77
CA GLY A 3 2.44 8.66 -13.02
C GLY A 3 1.13 9.44 -13.23
N ILE A 4 0.97 10.58 -12.55
CA ILE A 4 -0.32 11.29 -12.46
C ILE A 4 -0.65 12.04 -13.76
N ALA A 5 0.37 12.51 -14.50
CA ALA A 5 0.18 13.30 -15.72
C ALA A 5 -0.41 12.50 -16.89
N ARG A 6 -0.31 11.16 -16.90
CA ARG A 6 -0.77 10.35 -18.03
C ARG A 6 -2.26 10.03 -18.00
N LEU A 7 -2.90 10.10 -16.83
CA LEU A 7 -4.33 9.83 -16.67
C LEU A 7 -5.20 11.02 -17.11
N LEU A 8 -4.68 12.25 -17.04
CA LEU A 8 -5.44 13.45 -17.41
C LEU A 8 -5.83 13.47 -18.89
N ILE A 9 -5.03 12.83 -19.77
CA ILE A 9 -5.25 12.79 -21.23
C ILE A 9 -6.48 11.96 -21.61
N LEU A 10 -6.93 11.05 -20.73
CA LEU A 10 -8.05 10.15 -21.03
C LEU A 10 -9.44 10.73 -20.74
N ARG A 11 -9.54 11.92 -20.12
CA ARG A 11 -10.83 12.54 -19.77
C ARG A 11 -11.68 12.99 -20.98
N GLY A 12 -11.14 12.93 -22.20
CA GLY A 12 -11.84 13.32 -23.44
C GLY A 12 -12.13 12.16 -24.43
N CYS A 13 -11.89 10.90 -24.06
CA CYS A 13 -12.10 9.76 -24.97
C CYS A 13 -13.34 8.96 -24.58
N GLU A 14 -14.42 9.01 -25.37
CA GLU A 14 -15.70 8.31 -25.14
C GLU A 14 -15.66 6.79 -25.40
N SER A 15 -14.47 6.19 -25.48
CA SER A 15 -14.36 4.74 -25.67
C SER A 15 -14.66 3.99 -24.36
N ARG A 16 -15.44 2.88 -24.44
CA ARG A 16 -15.76 2.04 -23.27
C ARG A 16 -14.50 1.54 -22.54
N ILE A 17 -13.43 1.27 -23.28
CA ILE A 17 -12.15 0.79 -22.74
C ILE A 17 -11.51 1.85 -21.84
N VAL A 18 -11.52 3.11 -22.26
CA VAL A 18 -10.94 4.21 -21.48
C VAL A 18 -11.71 4.43 -20.18
N ASN A 19 -13.05 4.37 -20.22
CA ASN A 19 -13.86 4.49 -19.00
C ASN A 19 -13.59 3.36 -18.01
N VAL A 20 -13.46 2.11 -18.46
CA VAL A 20 -13.12 0.97 -17.59
C VAL A 20 -11.75 1.18 -16.93
N LEU A 21 -10.76 1.65 -17.68
CA LEU A 21 -9.41 1.91 -17.16
C LEU A 21 -9.39 3.02 -16.11
N VAL A 22 -10.12 4.11 -16.35
CA VAL A 22 -10.26 5.24 -15.41
C VAL A 22 -10.94 4.78 -14.11
N ILE A 23 -12.01 3.98 -14.21
CA ILE A 23 -12.72 3.46 -13.04
C ILE A 23 -11.80 2.55 -12.20
N ALA A 24 -11.06 1.63 -12.83
CA ALA A 24 -10.16 0.73 -12.13
C ALA A 24 -9.05 1.49 -11.37
N PHE A 25 -8.50 2.55 -11.98
CA PHE A 25 -7.50 3.40 -11.35
C PHE A 25 -8.08 4.19 -10.16
N GLN A 26 -9.28 4.75 -10.30
CA GLN A 26 -9.97 5.44 -9.20
C GLN A 26 -10.27 4.52 -8.01
N GLN A 27 -10.51 3.23 -8.25
CA GLN A 27 -10.69 2.26 -7.16
C GLN A 27 -9.38 2.02 -6.41
N LEU A 28 -8.25 1.94 -7.10
CA LEU A 28 -6.93 1.77 -6.46
C LEU A 28 -6.57 2.96 -5.54
N GLU A 29 -6.96 4.18 -5.89
CA GLU A 29 -6.73 5.35 -5.04
C GLU A 29 -7.52 5.31 -3.71
N LYS A 30 -8.61 4.54 -3.65
CA LYS A 30 -9.49 4.45 -2.48
C LYS A 30 -9.15 3.27 -1.55
N LEU A 31 -8.37 2.31 -2.02
CA LEU A 31 -8.05 1.10 -1.25
C LEU A 31 -6.94 1.36 -0.24
N LYS A 32 -7.23 1.08 1.04
CA LYS A 32 -6.29 1.17 2.15
C LYS A 32 -5.58 -0.17 2.35
N PHE A 33 -4.25 -0.16 2.28
CA PHE A 33 -3.41 -1.35 2.47
C PHE A 33 -2.69 -1.31 3.81
N ALA A 34 -2.79 -2.38 4.59
CA ALA A 34 -1.91 -2.64 5.73
C ALA A 34 -0.93 -3.77 5.41
N VAL A 35 0.37 -3.47 5.44
CA VAL A 35 1.43 -4.47 5.29
C VAL A 35 1.98 -4.80 6.68
N ILE A 36 1.50 -5.92 7.23
CA ILE A 36 1.91 -6.43 8.53
C ILE A 36 3.25 -7.16 8.38
N GLY A 37 4.28 -6.69 9.10
CA GLY A 37 5.62 -7.27 9.00
C GLY A 37 6.45 -6.73 7.84
N ALA A 38 6.61 -5.42 7.75
CA ALA A 38 7.36 -4.71 6.72
C ALA A 38 8.90 -4.86 6.81
N GLY A 39 9.39 -6.07 7.05
CA GLY A 39 10.80 -6.43 6.84
C GLY A 39 11.17 -6.43 5.35
N LYS A 40 12.12 -7.27 4.92
CA LYS A 40 12.59 -7.27 3.52
C LYS A 40 11.46 -7.45 2.49
N ILE A 41 10.63 -8.48 2.67
CA ILE A 41 9.52 -8.78 1.74
C ILE A 41 8.44 -7.72 1.83
N GLY A 42 7.96 -7.38 3.03
CA GLY A 42 6.91 -6.37 3.17
C GLY A 42 7.35 -4.99 2.66
N THR A 43 8.61 -4.60 2.82
CA THR A 43 9.15 -3.37 2.21
C THR A 43 9.13 -3.43 0.69
N ALA A 44 9.48 -4.57 0.08
CA ALA A 44 9.40 -4.74 -1.38
C ALA A 44 7.95 -4.59 -1.87
N ILE A 45 6.99 -5.19 -1.16
CA ILE A 45 5.56 -5.05 -1.47
C ILE A 45 5.11 -3.59 -1.36
N ILE A 46 5.50 -2.88 -0.29
CA ILE A 46 5.19 -1.45 -0.13
C ILE A 46 5.69 -0.64 -1.32
N ARG A 47 6.94 -0.88 -1.78
CA ARG A 47 7.49 -0.20 -2.96
C ARG A 47 6.66 -0.47 -4.21
N SER A 48 6.30 -1.73 -4.47
CA SER A 48 5.45 -2.07 -5.61
C SER A 48 4.09 -1.40 -5.54
N LEU A 49 3.46 -1.31 -4.36
CA LEU A 49 2.19 -0.60 -4.18
C LEU A 49 2.32 0.90 -4.50
N ILE A 50 3.41 1.54 -4.05
CA ILE A 50 3.72 2.94 -4.39
C ILE A 50 3.89 3.10 -5.90
N ASP A 51 4.62 2.20 -6.56
CA ASP A 51 4.84 2.24 -8.01
C ASP A 51 3.53 2.05 -8.80
N CYS A 52 2.59 1.26 -8.25
CA CYS A 52 1.23 1.12 -8.77
C CYS A 52 0.32 2.34 -8.51
N GLY A 53 0.81 3.37 -7.80
CA GLY A 53 0.06 4.60 -7.51
C GLY A 53 -0.84 4.51 -6.29
N VAL A 54 -0.72 3.47 -5.46
CA VAL A 54 -1.49 3.36 -4.22
C VAL A 54 -0.96 4.40 -3.22
N THR A 55 -1.86 5.25 -2.70
CA THR A 55 -1.49 6.34 -1.78
C THR A 55 -1.79 6.01 -0.32
N GLN A 56 -2.73 5.09 -0.08
CA GLN A 56 -3.20 4.76 1.27
C GLN A 56 -2.53 3.47 1.76
N ILE A 57 -1.30 3.60 2.28
CA ILE A 57 -0.51 2.47 2.76
C ILE A 57 -0.11 2.71 4.22
N VAL A 58 -0.20 1.67 5.05
CA VAL A 58 0.45 1.57 6.35
C VAL A 58 1.33 0.32 6.41
N GLY A 59 2.56 0.46 6.88
CA GLY A 59 3.43 -0.67 7.19
C GLY A 59 3.57 -0.85 8.70
N THR A 60 3.67 -2.10 9.16
CA THR A 60 3.98 -2.40 10.56
C THR A 60 5.33 -3.10 10.72
N GLY A 61 6.00 -2.86 11.84
CA GLY A 61 7.28 -3.48 12.16
C GLY A 61 7.56 -3.47 13.65
N ARG A 62 8.35 -4.45 14.13
CA ARG A 62 8.75 -4.53 15.55
C ARG A 62 9.92 -3.58 15.87
N ARG A 63 10.93 -3.57 15.01
CA ARG A 63 12.18 -2.80 15.18
C ARG A 63 12.04 -1.38 14.65
N GLU A 64 12.65 -0.41 15.31
CA GLU A 64 12.62 0.99 14.87
C GLU A 64 13.26 1.16 13.49
N ASP A 65 14.37 0.48 13.22
CA ASP A 65 15.05 0.48 11.91
C ASP A 65 14.09 0.12 10.77
N THR A 66 13.17 -0.81 11.03
CA THR A 66 12.14 -1.21 10.05
C THR A 66 11.11 -0.10 9.84
N LEU A 67 10.65 0.51 10.93
CA LEU A 67 9.70 1.62 10.86
C LEU A 67 10.30 2.84 10.15
N GLU A 68 11.56 3.16 10.43
CA GLU A 68 12.26 4.26 9.78
C GLU A 68 12.41 4.02 8.28
N ASN A 69 12.76 2.80 7.87
CA ASN A 69 12.82 2.43 6.45
C ASN A 69 11.48 2.65 5.73
N ILE A 70 10.35 2.32 6.38
CA ILE A 70 9.01 2.55 5.82
C ILE A 70 8.72 4.05 5.74
N ARG A 71 9.02 4.82 6.79
CA ARG A 71 8.81 6.27 6.81
C ARG A 71 9.62 6.99 5.73
N ARG A 72 10.85 6.52 5.45
CA ARG A 72 11.70 7.02 4.35
C ARG A 72 11.07 6.80 2.97
N LEU A 73 10.14 5.86 2.82
CA LEU A 73 9.35 5.67 1.60
C LEU A 73 8.12 6.60 1.52
N GLY A 74 7.90 7.46 2.51
CA GLY A 74 6.71 8.33 2.59
C GLY A 74 5.45 7.62 3.09
N VAL A 75 5.59 6.44 3.69
CA VAL A 75 4.48 5.59 4.14
C VAL A 75 4.33 5.65 5.66
N LYS A 76 3.09 5.62 6.16
CA LYS A 76 2.82 5.57 7.61
C LYS A 76 3.37 4.27 8.19
N ALA A 77 4.11 4.36 9.30
CA ALA A 77 4.66 3.21 9.99
C ALA A 77 4.17 3.15 11.44
N THR A 78 3.80 1.96 11.92
CA THR A 78 3.31 1.75 13.29
C THR A 78 3.73 0.39 13.86
N ARG A 79 3.76 0.26 15.19
CA ARG A 79 3.91 -1.03 15.87
C ARG A 79 2.55 -1.71 16.13
N ASP A 80 1.46 -0.95 16.03
CA ASP A 80 0.12 -1.42 16.35
C ASP A 80 -0.51 -2.13 15.13
N ASN A 81 -0.41 -3.45 15.13
CA ASN A 81 -1.03 -4.30 14.11
C ASN A 81 -2.56 -4.23 14.13
N ARG A 82 -3.19 -4.10 15.30
CA ARG A 82 -4.66 -4.06 15.42
C ARG A 82 -5.21 -2.80 14.80
N TRP A 83 -4.59 -1.66 15.10
CA TRP A 83 -4.94 -0.40 14.48
C TRP A 83 -4.73 -0.44 12.97
N ALA A 84 -3.59 -0.95 12.50
CA ALA A 84 -3.31 -1.05 11.07
C ALA A 84 -4.32 -1.95 10.35
N ALA A 85 -4.65 -3.11 10.92
CA ALA A 85 -5.61 -4.06 10.38
C ALA A 85 -7.03 -3.47 10.32
N SER A 86 -7.49 -2.82 11.39
CA SER A 86 -8.83 -2.19 11.43
C SER A 86 -8.98 -1.00 10.49
N TRP A 87 -7.88 -0.29 10.19
CA TRP A 87 -7.89 0.83 9.26
C TRP A 87 -7.94 0.40 7.78
N ALA A 88 -7.42 -0.78 7.45
CA ALA A 88 -7.21 -1.21 6.07
C ALA A 88 -8.39 -1.98 5.45
N ASN A 89 -8.53 -1.86 4.13
CA ASN A 89 -9.42 -2.72 3.33
C ASN A 89 -8.73 -4.03 2.95
N ILE A 90 -7.41 -3.97 2.72
CA ILE A 90 -6.59 -5.11 2.30
C ILE A 90 -5.43 -5.24 3.28
N ILE A 91 -5.27 -6.42 3.85
CA ILE A 91 -4.18 -6.74 4.77
C ILE A 91 -3.23 -7.72 4.09
N VAL A 92 -1.95 -7.34 4.01
CA VAL A 92 -0.87 -8.20 3.53
C VAL A 92 -0.05 -8.63 4.74
N VAL A 93 -0.04 -9.93 5.03
CA VAL A 93 0.76 -10.50 6.12
C VAL A 93 2.08 -11.00 5.55
N SER A 94 3.18 -10.40 5.99
CA SER A 94 4.54 -10.66 5.50
C SER A 94 5.54 -10.93 6.63
N VAL A 95 5.07 -11.58 7.69
CA VAL A 95 5.91 -12.04 8.80
C VAL A 95 6.47 -13.45 8.54
N LYS A 96 7.48 -13.84 9.31
CA LYS A 96 7.95 -15.23 9.32
C LYS A 96 6.89 -16.16 9.94
N PRO A 97 6.77 -17.43 9.51
CA PRO A 97 5.72 -18.34 10.00
C PRO A 97 5.61 -18.44 11.52
N HIS A 98 6.74 -18.47 12.24
CA HIS A 98 6.77 -18.55 13.70
C HIS A 98 6.25 -17.29 14.42
N HIS A 99 6.15 -16.14 13.74
CA HIS A 99 5.57 -14.92 14.31
C HIS A 99 4.07 -14.77 14.01
N LEU A 100 3.47 -15.68 13.22
CA LEU A 100 2.08 -15.56 12.77
C LEU A 100 1.08 -15.53 13.94
N ILE A 101 1.36 -16.32 14.99
CA ILE A 101 0.52 -16.42 16.19
C ILE A 101 0.53 -15.12 17.00
N GLU A 102 1.62 -14.34 16.92
CA GLU A 102 1.83 -13.11 17.70
C GLU A 102 1.42 -11.83 16.93
N ILE A 103 0.70 -11.95 15.82
CA ILE A 103 0.34 -10.78 15.01
C ILE A 103 -0.77 -9.95 15.65
N VAL A 104 -1.61 -10.56 16.49
CA VAL A 104 -2.84 -9.96 17.02
C VAL A 104 -2.68 -9.50 18.47
#